data_AF-A0A511Z1U8-F1
#
_entry.id   AF-A0A511Z1U8-F1
#
_cell.length_a   1.000
_cell.length_b   1.000
_cell.length_c   1.000
_cell.angle_alpha   90.00
_cell.angle_beta   90.00
_cell.angle_gamma   90.00
#
_symmetry.space_group_name_H-M   'P 1'
#
loop_
_entity.id
_entity.type
_entity.pdbx_description
1 polymer ?
#
loop_
_entity_poly.entity_id
_entity_poly.type
_entity_poly.pdbx_seq_one_letter_code
_entity_poly.pdbx_strand_id
1 'polypeptide(L)'
;MTTRQPASPRALRAATTGPVAADLAALSTVHVGHTGILLRTTTGRLLPITAPARGLVPGGLCLTTDDDAADLARAAGRLPVLDLTAWSAVLAAARRTDLVVRPGATDVRAARALWAEAVRAPRDTPGGTGGPMDPRPVRRQAPALVAAAVTGPGTALDAALGHLVGVGPGSTPSGDDVVVGVLAGLDRRGDHGSRAAAERVREALPALLRRTTLVSQHDLRAALHGEVAERVHRLLDATAHPDLVPAVVRQARTWGASSGLDLAAGAAAAVLGTAATASPSTVPFLMRSSA
;
A
#
# COMPACT_ATOMS: atom_id res chain seq x y z
N MET A 1 -2.83 -28.63 -25.67
CA MET A 1 -3.42 -27.77 -24.63
C MET A 1 -3.53 -26.36 -25.23
N THR A 2 -4.75 -25.89 -25.52
CA THR A 2 -4.99 -24.70 -26.36
C THR A 2 -4.60 -23.39 -25.67
N THR A 3 -3.76 -22.60 -26.34
CA THR A 3 -3.43 -21.20 -26.01
C THR A 3 -4.62 -20.31 -26.34
N ARG A 4 -5.52 -20.11 -25.36
CA ARG A 4 -6.72 -19.28 -25.53
C ARG A 4 -6.60 -18.02 -24.68
N GLN A 5 -7.10 -16.90 -25.22
CA GLN A 5 -7.34 -15.67 -24.45
C GLN A 5 -8.30 -15.96 -23.29
N PRO A 6 -8.18 -15.24 -22.15
CA PRO A 6 -9.06 -15.45 -21.02
C PRO A 6 -10.50 -15.09 -21.37
N ALA A 7 -11.46 -15.79 -20.77
CA ALA A 7 -12.87 -15.47 -20.97
C ALA A 7 -13.20 -14.08 -20.42
N SER A 8 -14.26 -13.45 -20.95
CA SER A 8 -14.79 -12.20 -20.37
C SER A 8 -15.43 -12.51 -19.01
N PRO A 9 -15.02 -11.83 -17.92
CA PRO A 9 -15.62 -12.05 -16.61
C PRO A 9 -17.07 -11.58 -16.63
N ARG A 10 -17.91 -12.15 -15.75
CA ARG A 10 -19.32 -11.72 -15.67
C ARG A 10 -19.47 -10.28 -15.16
N ALA A 11 -18.60 -9.89 -14.24
CA ALA A 11 -18.58 -8.57 -13.66
C ALA A 11 -17.16 -8.23 -13.17
N LEU A 12 -16.85 -6.95 -13.17
CA LEU A 12 -15.62 -6.41 -12.61
C LEU A 12 -15.86 -5.03 -12.00
N ARG A 13 -14.95 -4.60 -11.15
CA ARG A 13 -14.88 -3.24 -10.62
C ARG A 13 -13.67 -2.55 -11.22
N ALA A 14 -13.74 -1.23 -11.38
CA ALA A 14 -12.66 -0.45 -11.96
C ALA A 14 -12.35 0.77 -11.09
N ALA A 15 -11.09 1.16 -11.01
CA ALA A 15 -10.73 2.45 -10.42
C ALA A 15 -11.27 3.57 -11.31
N THR A 16 -11.54 4.73 -10.73
CA THR A 16 -11.90 5.95 -11.49
C THR A 16 -10.78 6.31 -12.47
N THR A 17 -9.51 6.16 -12.05
CA THR A 17 -8.31 6.30 -12.89
C THR A 17 -7.97 5.04 -13.70
N GLY A 18 -8.85 4.04 -13.68
CA GLY A 18 -8.67 2.75 -14.35
C GLY A 18 -8.75 2.81 -15.87
N PRO A 19 -8.62 1.66 -16.55
CA PRO A 19 -8.54 1.62 -18.00
C PRO A 19 -9.86 1.99 -18.70
N VAL A 20 -9.70 2.35 -19.97
CA VAL A 20 -10.75 2.41 -20.99
C VAL A 20 -10.59 1.24 -21.98
N ALA A 21 -11.58 1.03 -22.85
CA ALA A 21 -11.59 -0.09 -23.80
C ALA A 21 -10.32 -0.19 -24.67
N ALA A 22 -9.77 0.96 -25.10
CA ALA A 22 -8.54 1.01 -25.90
C ALA A 22 -7.30 0.45 -25.17
N ASP A 23 -7.31 0.44 -23.84
CA ASP A 23 -6.20 -0.08 -23.05
C ASP A 23 -6.21 -1.61 -22.92
N LEU A 24 -7.26 -2.29 -23.43
CA LEU A 24 -7.44 -3.73 -23.27
C LEU A 24 -6.79 -4.55 -24.40
N ALA A 25 -6.28 -3.89 -25.44
CA ALA A 25 -5.63 -4.54 -26.57
C ALA A 25 -4.12 -4.69 -26.35
N ALA A 26 -3.57 -5.82 -26.81
CA ALA A 26 -2.12 -6.06 -26.90
C ALA A 26 -1.34 -5.79 -25.60
N LEU A 27 -1.75 -6.45 -24.52
CA LEU A 27 -1.17 -6.32 -23.18
C LEU A 27 -0.01 -7.29 -22.98
N SER A 28 1.14 -6.80 -22.51
CA SER A 28 2.26 -7.66 -22.10
C SER A 28 2.25 -7.93 -20.60
N THR A 29 2.58 -9.15 -20.20
CA THR A 29 2.67 -9.51 -18.79
C THR A 29 3.95 -8.95 -18.17
N VAL A 30 3.82 -8.13 -17.12
CA VAL A 30 4.94 -7.62 -16.33
C VAL A 30 5.18 -8.49 -15.11
N HIS A 31 4.11 -8.88 -14.42
CA HIS A 31 4.20 -9.69 -13.21
C HIS A 31 2.92 -10.50 -13.01
N VAL A 32 3.07 -11.76 -12.60
CA VAL A 32 1.97 -12.61 -12.14
C VAL A 32 2.22 -12.91 -10.67
N GLY A 33 1.43 -12.29 -9.80
CA GLY A 33 1.45 -12.53 -8.36
C GLY A 33 0.28 -13.41 -7.93
N HIS A 34 0.27 -13.79 -6.65
CA HIS A 34 -0.74 -14.70 -6.10
C HIS A 34 -2.17 -14.13 -6.15
N THR A 35 -2.33 -12.82 -5.97
CA THR A 35 -3.63 -12.15 -5.86
C THR A 35 -3.80 -10.99 -6.84
N GLY A 36 -2.92 -10.90 -7.84
CA GLY A 36 -2.99 -9.87 -8.86
C GLY A 36 -1.94 -10.02 -9.95
N ILE A 37 -2.24 -9.45 -11.10
CA ILE A 37 -1.43 -9.49 -12.31
C ILE A 37 -1.18 -8.05 -12.71
N LEU A 38 0.08 -7.74 -13.03
CA LEU A 38 0.46 -6.46 -13.59
C LEU A 38 0.69 -6.64 -15.09
N LEU A 39 -0.12 -5.97 -15.88
CA LEU A 39 0.02 -5.92 -17.33
C LEU A 39 0.56 -4.55 -17.76
N ARG A 40 1.06 -4.48 -18.99
CA ARG A 40 1.52 -3.24 -19.61
C ARG A 40 0.86 -3.05 -20.98
N THR A 41 0.26 -1.88 -21.17
CA THR A 41 -0.31 -1.45 -22.45
C THR A 41 0.80 -1.13 -23.46
N THR A 42 0.44 -1.03 -24.74
CA THR A 42 1.36 -0.59 -25.81
C THR A 42 1.88 0.84 -25.59
N THR A 43 1.11 1.68 -24.90
CA THR A 43 1.52 3.03 -24.47
C THR A 43 2.46 3.04 -23.26
N GLY A 44 2.82 1.86 -22.73
CA GLY A 44 3.72 1.70 -21.59
C GLY A 44 3.03 1.85 -20.23
N ARG A 45 1.73 2.17 -20.19
CA ARG A 45 0.95 2.29 -18.95
C ARG A 45 0.82 0.93 -18.28
N LEU A 46 0.93 0.92 -16.96
CA LEU A 46 0.69 -0.27 -16.16
C LEU A 46 -0.82 -0.44 -15.91
N LEU A 47 -1.28 -1.69 -16.02
CA LEU A 47 -2.66 -2.08 -15.77
C LEU A 47 -2.67 -3.23 -14.75
N PRO A 48 -2.86 -2.93 -13.46
CA PRO A 48 -3.04 -3.96 -12.46
C PRO A 48 -4.47 -4.54 -12.53
N ILE A 49 -4.57 -5.86 -12.53
CA ILE A 49 -5.83 -6.60 -12.42
C ILE A 49 -5.74 -7.52 -11.21
N THR A 50 -6.71 -7.43 -10.31
CA THR A 50 -6.64 -8.05 -8.97
C THR A 50 -7.78 -9.02 -8.71
N ALA A 51 -7.51 -10.02 -7.88
CA ALA A 51 -8.53 -10.95 -7.37
C ALA A 51 -9.38 -10.27 -6.28
N PRO A 52 -10.62 -10.76 -6.02
CA PRO A 52 -11.51 -10.20 -5.00
C PRO A 52 -10.84 -10.03 -3.62
N ALA A 53 -10.04 -11.00 -3.19
CA ALA A 53 -9.37 -10.98 -1.89
C ALA A 53 -8.37 -9.81 -1.73
N ARG A 54 -7.73 -9.36 -2.83
CA ARG A 54 -6.83 -8.19 -2.80
C ARG A 54 -7.60 -6.87 -2.82
N GLY A 55 -8.76 -6.87 -3.46
CA GLY A 55 -9.56 -5.67 -3.70
C GLY A 55 -8.94 -4.77 -4.75
N LEU A 56 -9.64 -3.68 -5.05
CA LEU A 56 -9.26 -2.77 -6.12
C LEU A 56 -8.01 -1.97 -5.75
N VAL A 57 -7.21 -1.66 -6.78
CA VAL A 57 -5.99 -0.87 -6.69
C VAL A 57 -6.05 0.31 -7.68
N PRO A 58 -5.33 1.41 -7.44
CA PRO A 58 -5.30 2.57 -8.32
C PRO A 58 -4.94 2.21 -9.76
N GLY A 59 -5.58 2.86 -10.74
CA GLY A 59 -5.36 2.60 -12.17
C GLY A 59 -5.78 1.21 -12.67
N GLY A 60 -6.44 0.40 -11.83
CA GLY A 60 -6.64 -1.02 -12.07
C GLY A 60 -8.09 -1.49 -12.19
N LEU A 61 -8.20 -2.82 -12.31
CA LEU A 61 -9.43 -3.59 -12.27
C LEU A 61 -9.41 -4.57 -11.09
N CYS A 62 -10.58 -4.87 -10.54
CA CYS A 62 -10.80 -5.94 -9.58
C CYS A 62 -11.83 -6.89 -10.15
N LEU A 63 -11.45 -8.15 -10.32
CA LEU A 63 -12.35 -9.22 -10.71
C LEU A 63 -13.28 -9.54 -9.53
N THR A 64 -14.43 -10.13 -9.84
CA THR A 64 -15.46 -10.45 -8.83
C THR A 64 -15.43 -11.90 -8.37
N THR A 65 -14.68 -12.77 -9.07
CA THR A 65 -14.51 -14.18 -8.72
C THR A 65 -13.03 -14.59 -8.76
N ASP A 66 -12.67 -15.58 -7.96
CA ASP A 66 -11.32 -16.17 -7.97
C ASP A 66 -11.07 -17.02 -9.23
N ASP A 67 -12.13 -17.61 -9.81
CA ASP A 67 -12.04 -18.38 -11.05
C ASP A 67 -11.62 -17.51 -12.25
N ASP A 68 -12.21 -16.31 -12.39
CA ASP A 68 -11.81 -15.34 -13.42
C ASP A 68 -10.35 -14.90 -13.23
N ALA A 69 -9.94 -14.71 -11.97
CA ALA A 69 -8.56 -14.34 -11.64
C ALA A 69 -7.57 -15.45 -11.97
N ALA A 70 -7.92 -16.70 -11.66
CA ALA A 70 -7.13 -17.88 -11.99
C ALA A 70 -7.04 -18.10 -13.51
N ASP A 71 -8.12 -17.86 -14.26
CA ASP A 71 -8.11 -17.96 -15.73
C ASP A 71 -7.19 -16.90 -16.35
N LEU A 72 -7.29 -15.65 -15.91
CA LEU A 72 -6.41 -14.58 -16.35
C LEU A 72 -4.95 -14.88 -15.99
N ALA A 73 -4.66 -15.38 -14.79
CA ALA A 73 -3.29 -15.73 -14.36
C ALA A 73 -2.70 -16.84 -15.24
N ARG A 74 -3.49 -17.88 -15.53
CA ARG A 74 -3.09 -18.97 -16.44
C ARG A 74 -2.80 -18.46 -17.85
N ALA A 75 -3.62 -17.53 -18.36
CA ALA A 75 -3.39 -16.91 -19.68
C ALA A 75 -2.13 -16.04 -19.66
N ALA A 76 -1.97 -15.18 -18.65
CA ALA A 76 -0.85 -14.25 -18.51
C ALA A 76 0.51 -14.94 -18.38
N GLY A 77 0.55 -16.13 -17.78
CA GLY A 77 1.77 -16.95 -17.67
C GLY A 77 2.13 -17.75 -18.93
N ARG A 78 1.24 -17.82 -19.93
CA ARG A 78 1.44 -18.64 -21.14
C ARG A 78 1.49 -17.83 -22.43
N LEU A 79 0.75 -16.73 -22.47
CA LEU A 79 0.65 -15.88 -23.66
C LEU A 79 1.67 -14.75 -23.56
N PRO A 80 2.45 -14.49 -24.63
CA PRO A 80 3.34 -13.33 -24.66
C PRO A 80 2.56 -12.01 -24.70
N VAL A 81 1.35 -12.04 -25.26
CA VAL A 81 0.44 -10.91 -25.40
C VAL A 81 -0.99 -11.36 -25.08
N LEU A 82 -1.66 -10.64 -24.18
CA LEU A 82 -3.08 -10.79 -23.88
C LEU A 82 -3.89 -9.78 -24.67
N ASP A 83 -5.03 -10.24 -25.16
CA ASP A 83 -6.07 -9.39 -25.75
C ASP A 83 -7.34 -9.54 -24.91
N LEU A 84 -7.66 -8.48 -24.18
CA LEU A 84 -8.83 -8.40 -23.29
C LEU A 84 -9.93 -7.53 -23.91
N THR A 85 -9.89 -7.22 -25.21
CA THR A 85 -10.90 -6.36 -25.87
C THR A 85 -12.32 -6.90 -25.73
N ALA A 86 -12.49 -8.22 -25.62
CA ALA A 86 -13.77 -8.88 -25.30
C ALA A 86 -14.37 -8.47 -23.94
N TRP A 87 -13.58 -7.82 -23.06
CA TRP A 87 -14.02 -7.32 -21.76
C TRP A 87 -14.60 -5.91 -21.85
N SER A 88 -14.55 -5.24 -23.01
CA SER A 88 -14.94 -3.83 -23.18
C SER A 88 -16.37 -3.53 -22.72
N ALA A 89 -17.33 -4.41 -23.02
CA ALA A 89 -18.72 -4.24 -22.58
C ALA A 89 -18.85 -4.34 -21.05
N VAL A 90 -18.15 -5.29 -20.43
CA VAL A 90 -18.14 -5.48 -18.97
C VAL A 90 -17.41 -4.32 -18.28
N LEU A 91 -16.33 -3.81 -18.88
CA LEU A 91 -15.62 -2.63 -18.39
C LEU A 91 -16.48 -1.35 -18.49
N ALA A 92 -17.26 -1.20 -19.54
CA ALA A 92 -18.17 -0.06 -19.70
C ALA A 92 -19.29 -0.06 -18.63
N ALA A 93 -19.77 -1.25 -18.25
CA ALA A 93 -20.77 -1.43 -17.19
C ALA A 93 -20.17 -1.49 -15.76
N ALA A 94 -18.84 -1.50 -15.63
CA ALA A 94 -18.17 -1.70 -14.35
C ALA A 94 -18.40 -0.54 -13.38
N ARG A 95 -18.63 -0.87 -12.10
CA ARG A 95 -18.67 0.14 -11.03
C ARG A 95 -17.30 0.80 -10.89
N ARG A 96 -17.27 2.13 -11.11
CA ARG A 96 -16.09 2.97 -10.89
C ARG A 96 -15.99 3.35 -9.41
N THR A 97 -14.81 3.20 -8.82
CA THR A 97 -14.55 3.50 -7.41
C THR A 97 -13.41 4.52 -7.30
N ASP A 98 -13.65 5.62 -6.59
CA ASP A 98 -12.62 6.59 -6.23
C ASP A 98 -11.76 6.01 -5.09
N LEU A 99 -10.45 6.07 -5.28
CA LEU A 99 -9.45 5.53 -4.37
C LEU A 99 -8.60 6.63 -3.72
N VAL A 100 -8.94 7.90 -3.96
CA VAL A 100 -8.29 9.05 -3.31
C VAL A 100 -8.57 9.03 -1.81
N VAL A 101 -7.51 9.13 -1.01
CA VAL A 101 -7.62 9.30 0.44
C VAL A 101 -8.20 10.67 0.75
N ARG A 102 -9.28 10.68 1.53
CA ARG A 102 -9.89 11.92 2.03
C ARG A 102 -9.45 12.17 3.48
N PRO A 103 -9.28 13.45 3.87
CA PRO A 103 -9.18 13.83 5.26
C PRO A 103 -10.34 13.25 6.07
N GLY A 104 -10.08 12.80 7.29
CA GLY A 104 -11.07 12.14 8.13
C GLY A 104 -10.63 12.04 9.58
N ALA A 105 -11.50 11.45 10.40
CA ALA A 105 -11.22 11.22 11.81
C ALA A 105 -9.98 10.34 12.00
N THR A 106 -9.25 10.61 13.09
CA THR A 106 -8.11 9.80 13.56
C THR A 106 -8.15 9.75 15.08
N ASP A 107 -7.67 8.65 15.66
CA ASP A 107 -7.61 8.43 17.10
C ASP A 107 -6.20 7.95 17.48
N VAL A 108 -5.54 8.68 18.37
CA VAL A 108 -4.16 8.39 18.80
C VAL A 108 -4.03 7.03 19.49
N ARG A 109 -5.06 6.57 20.21
CA ARG A 109 -5.07 5.24 20.85
C ARG A 109 -5.21 4.15 19.80
N ALA A 110 -6.08 4.34 18.81
CA ALA A 110 -6.24 3.43 17.69
C ALA A 110 -4.94 3.31 16.88
N ALA A 111 -4.33 4.44 16.52
CA ALA A 111 -3.05 4.48 15.83
C ALA A 111 -1.93 3.85 16.64
N ARG A 112 -1.86 4.09 17.96
CA ARG A 112 -0.87 3.44 18.83
C ARG A 112 -1.05 1.93 18.91
N ALA A 113 -2.30 1.44 18.96
CA ALA A 113 -2.60 0.02 18.93
C ALA A 113 -2.20 -0.62 17.58
N LEU A 114 -2.53 0.04 16.47
CA LEU A 114 -2.15 -0.41 15.13
C LEU A 114 -0.63 -0.44 14.95
N TRP A 115 0.07 0.62 15.37
CA TRP A 115 1.53 0.68 15.38
C TRP A 115 2.14 -0.47 16.18
N ALA A 116 1.66 -0.69 17.41
CA ALA A 116 2.15 -1.75 18.28
C ALA A 116 2.01 -3.12 17.63
N GLU A 117 0.87 -3.41 16.99
CA GLU A 117 0.67 -4.66 16.24
C GLU A 117 1.56 -4.78 15.00
N ALA A 118 1.75 -3.68 14.27
CA ALA A 118 2.56 -3.65 13.05
C ALA A 118 4.05 -3.89 13.32
N VAL A 119 4.60 -3.36 14.42
CA VAL A 119 6.03 -3.50 14.77
C VAL A 119 6.34 -4.67 15.70
N ARG A 120 5.31 -5.39 16.20
CA ARG A 120 5.47 -6.61 16.99
C ARG A 120 6.09 -7.73 16.14
N ALA A 121 6.92 -8.55 16.79
CA ALA A 121 7.40 -9.80 16.20
C ALA A 121 6.24 -10.80 16.09
N PRO A 122 6.07 -11.53 14.97
CA PRO A 122 5.25 -12.73 14.97
C PRO A 122 5.85 -13.71 15.99
N ARG A 123 5.00 -14.36 16.81
CA ARG A 123 5.44 -15.36 17.78
C ARG A 123 6.11 -16.57 17.11
N ASP A 124 5.76 -16.84 15.85
CA ASP A 124 6.24 -17.98 15.08
C ASP A 124 6.65 -17.55 13.66
N THR A 125 7.85 -16.98 13.50
CA THR A 125 8.41 -16.71 12.16
C THR A 125 9.38 -17.84 11.80
N PRO A 126 9.08 -18.69 10.80
CA PRO A 126 10.07 -19.63 10.28
C PRO A 126 11.23 -18.81 9.70
N GLY A 127 12.42 -18.93 10.29
CA GLY A 127 13.63 -18.17 9.90
C GLY A 127 14.24 -17.28 10.99
N GLY A 128 13.61 -17.17 12.16
CA GLY A 128 14.17 -16.48 13.32
C GLY A 128 14.02 -14.96 13.31
N THR A 129 14.00 -14.37 14.50
CA THR A 129 13.98 -12.92 14.68
C THR A 129 15.35 -12.30 14.40
N GLY A 130 15.43 -11.29 13.53
CA GLY A 130 16.65 -10.48 13.33
C GLY A 130 17.54 -10.88 12.15
N GLY A 131 17.06 -11.77 11.26
CA GLY A 131 17.73 -12.04 10.00
C GLY A 131 17.66 -10.87 9.01
N PRO A 132 18.48 -10.88 7.94
CA PRO A 132 18.54 -9.80 6.94
C PRO A 132 17.23 -9.55 6.17
N MET A 133 16.26 -10.49 6.26
CA MET A 133 14.94 -10.37 5.66
C MET A 133 13.85 -9.89 6.63
N ASP A 134 14.21 -9.52 7.85
CA ASP A 134 13.27 -9.01 8.84
C ASP A 134 12.75 -7.61 8.44
N PRO A 135 11.43 -7.40 8.23
CA PRO A 135 10.90 -6.11 7.85
C PRO A 135 10.81 -5.11 9.03
N ARG A 136 11.01 -5.56 10.27
CA ARG A 136 10.82 -4.71 11.47
C ARG A 136 11.77 -3.51 11.54
N PRO A 137 13.09 -3.62 11.26
CA PRO A 137 13.97 -2.46 11.21
C PRO A 137 13.47 -1.40 10.22
N VAL A 138 12.96 -1.84 9.07
CA VAL A 138 12.40 -0.96 8.04
C VAL A 138 11.11 -0.28 8.54
N ARG A 139 10.16 -1.02 9.14
CA ARG A 139 8.96 -0.43 9.74
C ARG A 139 9.27 0.64 10.78
N ARG A 140 10.31 0.40 11.59
CA ARG A 140 10.75 1.33 12.65
C ARG A 140 11.33 2.64 12.12
N GLN A 141 11.59 2.75 10.82
CA GLN A 141 11.99 4.01 10.18
C GLN A 141 10.80 4.93 9.86
N ALA A 142 9.55 4.46 9.92
CA ALA A 142 8.38 5.28 9.58
C ALA A 142 8.27 6.58 10.42
N PRO A 143 8.48 6.58 11.75
CA PRO A 143 8.45 7.81 12.54
C PRO A 143 9.55 8.80 12.15
N ALA A 144 10.73 8.31 11.75
CA ALA A 144 11.83 9.16 11.31
C ALA A 144 11.50 9.84 9.98
N LEU A 145 10.88 9.11 9.03
CA LEU A 145 10.36 9.69 7.80
C LEU A 145 9.31 10.79 8.08
N VAL A 146 8.34 10.51 8.97
CA VAL A 146 7.31 11.49 9.35
C VAL A 146 7.94 12.72 10.00
N ALA A 147 8.88 12.53 10.93
CA ALA A 147 9.58 13.64 11.58
C ALA A 147 10.34 14.50 10.56
N ALA A 148 11.10 13.87 9.66
CA ALA A 148 11.85 14.57 8.61
C ALA A 148 10.91 15.39 7.69
N ALA A 149 9.78 14.80 7.28
CA ALA A 149 8.79 15.48 6.45
C ALA A 149 8.14 16.69 7.16
N VAL A 150 7.91 16.58 8.48
CA VAL A 150 7.36 17.68 9.29
C VAL A 150 8.37 18.81 9.46
N THR A 151 9.65 18.51 9.70
CA THR A 151 10.70 19.53 9.93
C THR A 151 11.00 20.39 8.70
N GLY A 152 10.75 19.87 7.49
CA GLY A 152 10.97 20.59 6.24
C GLY A 152 11.77 19.79 5.22
N PRO A 153 11.84 20.27 3.96
CA PRO A 153 12.66 19.64 2.93
C PRO A 153 14.15 19.71 3.31
N GLY A 154 14.94 18.81 2.75
CA GLY A 154 16.39 18.79 2.91
C GLY A 154 16.96 17.40 3.14
N THR A 155 18.25 17.37 3.47
CA THR A 155 19.06 16.15 3.53
C THR A 155 18.50 15.06 4.44
N ALA A 156 17.80 15.42 5.51
CA ALA A 156 17.17 14.46 6.43
C ALA A 156 16.01 13.70 5.79
N LEU A 157 15.15 14.37 5.01
CA LEU A 157 14.04 13.74 4.31
C LEU A 157 14.55 12.85 3.18
N ASP A 158 15.52 13.34 2.41
CA ASP A 158 16.15 12.59 1.32
C ASP A 158 16.85 11.33 1.85
N ALA A 159 17.54 11.43 2.98
CA ALA A 159 18.15 10.29 3.65
C ALA A 159 17.10 9.29 4.16
N ALA A 160 16.03 9.76 4.81
CA ALA A 160 14.97 8.90 5.32
C ALA A 160 14.27 8.12 4.18
N LEU A 161 13.91 8.79 3.09
CA LEU A 161 13.37 8.14 1.90
C LEU A 161 14.42 7.23 1.24
N GLY A 162 15.69 7.65 1.22
CA GLY A 162 16.79 6.88 0.70
C GLY A 162 17.07 5.58 1.46
N HIS A 163 16.65 5.47 2.73
CA HIS A 163 16.72 4.25 3.52
C HIS A 163 15.48 3.34 3.39
N LEU A 164 14.40 3.83 2.78
CA LEU A 164 13.15 3.09 2.63
C LEU A 164 12.92 2.62 1.19
N VAL A 165 13.10 3.51 0.20
CA VAL A 165 12.68 3.21 -1.17
C VAL A 165 13.52 2.08 -1.78
N GLY A 166 12.84 1.02 -2.19
CA GLY A 166 13.43 -0.22 -2.71
C GLY A 166 14.02 -1.15 -1.65
N VAL A 167 13.84 -0.88 -0.36
CA VAL A 167 14.42 -1.68 0.72
C VAL A 167 13.47 -2.77 1.20
N GLY A 168 13.90 -4.02 1.08
CA GLY A 168 13.15 -5.22 1.44
C GLY A 168 12.98 -6.18 0.26
N PRO A 169 12.71 -7.47 0.51
CA PRO A 169 12.55 -8.46 -0.55
C PRO A 169 11.18 -8.40 -1.23
N GLY A 170 11.06 -9.03 -2.39
CA GLY A 170 9.78 -9.28 -3.06
C GLY A 170 9.35 -8.19 -4.04
N SER A 171 8.12 -8.33 -4.56
CA SER A 171 7.55 -7.40 -5.54
C SER A 171 7.18 -6.04 -4.96
N THR A 172 6.96 -5.98 -3.64
CA THR A 172 6.61 -4.77 -2.89
C THR A 172 7.55 -4.71 -1.68
N PRO A 173 8.75 -4.13 -1.83
CA PRO A 173 9.70 -3.97 -0.75
C PRO A 173 9.07 -3.27 0.46
N SER A 174 9.37 -3.76 1.66
CA SER A 174 8.78 -3.26 2.92
C SER A 174 8.89 -1.74 3.08
N GLY A 175 10.00 -1.14 2.65
CA GLY A 175 10.18 0.30 2.78
C GLY A 175 9.26 1.11 1.88
N ASP A 176 8.89 0.58 0.71
CA ASP A 176 7.92 1.25 -0.16
C ASP A 176 6.50 1.17 0.42
N ASP A 177 6.13 0.02 0.97
CA ASP A 177 4.85 -0.15 1.68
C ASP A 177 4.76 0.81 2.88
N VAL A 178 5.86 1.01 3.61
CA VAL A 178 5.94 2.03 4.68
C VAL A 178 5.72 3.44 4.11
N VAL A 179 6.37 3.80 3.00
CA VAL A 179 6.22 5.13 2.36
C VAL A 179 4.78 5.36 1.90
N VAL A 180 4.15 4.38 1.26
CA VAL A 180 2.72 4.44 0.86
C VAL A 180 1.84 4.63 2.10
N GLY A 181 2.09 3.87 3.17
CA GLY A 181 1.36 4.02 4.43
C GLY A 181 1.51 5.41 5.04
N VAL A 182 2.72 5.98 5.05
CA VAL A 182 2.98 7.33 5.57
C VAL A 182 2.21 8.38 4.78
N LEU A 183 2.29 8.38 3.44
CA LEU A 183 1.54 9.31 2.60
C LEU A 183 0.04 9.20 2.85
N ALA A 184 -0.50 7.98 2.89
CA ALA A 184 -1.91 7.72 3.14
C ALA A 184 -2.37 8.24 4.52
N GLY A 185 -1.55 8.04 5.56
CA GLY A 185 -1.86 8.52 6.91
C GLY A 185 -1.80 10.05 7.03
N LEU A 186 -0.84 10.70 6.35
CA LEU A 186 -0.76 12.17 6.29
C LEU A 186 -1.96 12.77 5.55
N ASP A 187 -2.36 12.18 4.42
CA ASP A 187 -3.55 12.59 3.66
C ASP A 187 -4.84 12.41 4.49
N ARG A 188 -4.95 11.30 5.24
CA ARG A 188 -6.08 11.03 6.13
C ARG A 188 -6.16 12.06 7.26
N ARG A 189 -5.03 12.47 7.85
CA ARG A 189 -5.03 13.54 8.87
C ARG A 189 -5.49 14.88 8.27
N GLY A 190 -4.92 15.26 7.13
CA GLY A 190 -5.37 16.39 6.34
C GLY A 190 -5.31 17.77 7.02
N ASP A 191 -4.73 17.90 8.22
CA ASP A 191 -4.41 19.19 8.83
C ASP A 191 -3.26 19.89 8.10
N HIS A 192 -3.10 21.20 8.29
CA HIS A 192 -2.10 21.99 7.56
C HIS A 192 -0.67 21.42 7.67
N GLY A 193 -0.26 20.97 8.86
CA GLY A 193 1.07 20.38 9.06
C GLY A 193 1.23 19.06 8.30
N SER A 194 0.21 18.21 8.33
CA SER A 194 0.20 16.94 7.61
C SER A 194 0.19 17.12 6.09
N ARG A 195 -0.55 18.11 5.57
CA ARG A 195 -0.54 18.42 4.12
C ARG A 195 0.84 18.87 3.66
N ALA A 196 1.45 19.82 4.37
CA ALA A 196 2.78 20.30 4.05
C ALA A 196 3.84 19.18 4.12
N ALA A 197 3.72 18.28 5.11
CA ALA A 197 4.59 17.11 5.20
C ALA A 197 4.40 16.15 4.02
N ALA A 198 3.15 15.87 3.62
CA ALA A 198 2.86 15.01 2.49
C ALA A 198 3.36 15.60 1.16
N GLU A 199 3.19 16.91 0.95
CA GLU A 199 3.71 17.63 -0.22
C GLU A 199 5.23 17.50 -0.35
N ARG A 200 5.98 17.65 0.74
CA ARG A 200 7.45 17.47 0.72
C ARG A 200 7.86 16.04 0.37
N VAL A 201 7.14 15.04 0.89
CA VAL A 201 7.38 13.64 0.51
C VAL A 201 7.09 13.44 -0.98
N ARG A 202 6.01 14.05 -1.50
CA ARG A 202 5.65 13.99 -2.92
C ARG A 202 6.66 14.66 -3.84
N GLU A 203 7.31 15.72 -3.39
CA GLU A 203 8.37 16.41 -4.12
C GLU A 203 9.66 15.59 -4.18
N ALA A 204 10.04 14.94 -3.08
CA ALA A 204 11.31 14.20 -2.98
C ALA A 204 11.24 12.77 -3.59
N LEU A 205 10.12 12.08 -3.44
CA LEU A 205 9.96 10.67 -3.82
C LEU A 205 10.20 10.36 -5.32
N PRO A 206 9.82 11.20 -6.31
CA PRO A 206 10.00 10.91 -7.74
C PRO A 206 11.44 10.55 -8.13
N ALA A 207 12.44 11.15 -7.48
CA ALA A 207 13.86 10.88 -7.75
C ALA A 207 14.28 9.44 -7.40
N LEU A 208 13.52 8.76 -6.53
CA LEU A 208 13.86 7.44 -6.01
C LEU A 208 13.06 6.30 -6.67
N LEU A 209 12.04 6.60 -7.49
CA LEU A 209 11.14 5.61 -8.07
C LEU A 209 11.82 4.54 -8.94
N ARG A 210 13.04 4.81 -9.43
CA ARG A 210 13.84 3.83 -10.21
C ARG A 210 14.57 2.81 -9.34
N ARG A 211 14.59 3.00 -8.02
CA ARG A 211 15.28 2.12 -7.06
C ARG A 211 14.43 0.92 -6.62
N THR A 212 13.17 0.85 -7.05
CA THR A 212 12.24 -0.22 -6.68
C THR A 212 11.70 -0.96 -7.90
N THR A 213 10.90 -2.00 -7.65
CA THR A 213 10.24 -2.81 -8.66
C THR A 213 9.17 -2.02 -9.41
N LEU A 214 8.75 -2.52 -10.57
CA LEU A 214 7.64 -1.91 -11.33
C LEU A 214 6.30 -1.97 -10.59
N VAL A 215 6.06 -3.02 -9.80
CA VAL A 215 4.83 -3.16 -9.00
C VAL A 215 4.79 -2.08 -7.93
N SER A 216 5.88 -1.93 -7.17
CA SER A 216 5.96 -0.94 -6.11
C SER A 216 6.01 0.50 -6.64
N GLN A 217 6.68 0.71 -7.78
CA GLN A 217 6.66 1.99 -8.49
C GLN A 217 5.23 2.42 -8.87
N HIS A 218 4.37 1.48 -9.25
CA HIS A 218 2.95 1.76 -9.53
C HIS A 218 2.23 2.27 -8.28
N ASP A 219 2.37 1.55 -7.15
CA ASP A 219 1.73 1.91 -5.89
C ASP A 219 2.24 3.25 -5.34
N LEU A 220 3.56 3.51 -5.41
CA LEU A 220 4.15 4.79 -5.01
C LEU A 220 3.68 5.94 -5.91
N ARG A 221 3.58 5.75 -7.24
CA ARG A 221 3.04 6.77 -8.15
C ARG A 221 1.59 7.09 -7.87
N ALA A 222 0.78 6.10 -7.51
CA ALA A 222 -0.59 6.34 -7.09
C ALA A 222 -0.64 7.15 -5.78
N ALA A 223 0.19 6.78 -4.80
CA ALA A 223 0.28 7.49 -3.53
C ALA A 223 0.74 8.96 -3.68
N LEU A 224 1.57 9.27 -4.69
CA LEU A 224 1.90 10.67 -5.05
C LEU A 224 0.66 11.51 -5.35
N HIS A 225 -0.39 10.90 -5.91
CA HIS A 225 -1.66 11.55 -6.23
C HIS A 225 -2.72 11.37 -5.12
N GLY A 226 -2.32 10.83 -3.96
CA GLY A 226 -3.22 10.53 -2.85
C GLY A 226 -4.12 9.31 -3.10
N GLU A 227 -3.86 8.50 -4.13
CA GLU A 227 -4.61 7.28 -4.42
C GLU A 227 -3.94 6.07 -3.78
N VAL A 228 -4.73 5.23 -3.10
CA VAL A 228 -4.24 3.98 -2.49
C VAL A 228 -5.22 2.83 -2.68
N ALA A 229 -4.73 1.59 -2.59
CA ALA A 229 -5.58 0.41 -2.70
C ALA A 229 -6.69 0.38 -1.63
N GLU A 230 -7.83 -0.26 -1.92
CA GLU A 230 -8.98 -0.34 -1.00
C GLU A 230 -8.61 -0.93 0.37
N ARG A 231 -7.69 -1.88 0.38
CA ARG A 231 -7.17 -2.48 1.60
C ARG A 231 -6.42 -1.47 2.49
N VAL A 232 -5.79 -0.45 1.90
CA VAL A 232 -5.15 0.65 2.65
C VAL A 232 -6.20 1.56 3.28
N HIS A 233 -7.33 1.82 2.60
CA HIS A 233 -8.44 2.56 3.21
C HIS A 233 -8.95 1.87 4.49
N ARG A 234 -9.03 0.53 4.50
CA ARG A 234 -9.35 -0.24 5.73
C ARG A 234 -8.34 -0.05 6.85
N LEU A 235 -7.04 0.08 6.54
CA LEU A 235 -6.01 0.42 7.53
C LEU A 235 -6.24 1.81 8.09
N LEU A 236 -6.54 2.79 7.23
CA LEU A 236 -6.81 4.16 7.65
C LEU A 236 -8.06 4.24 8.54
N ASP A 237 -9.11 3.47 8.25
CA ASP A 237 -10.31 3.46 9.09
C ASP A 237 -10.01 2.86 10.48
N ALA A 238 -9.13 1.85 10.56
CA ALA A 238 -8.64 1.34 11.84
C ALA A 238 -7.79 2.36 12.63
N THR A 239 -7.26 3.41 12.00
CA THR A 239 -6.61 4.52 12.74
C THR A 239 -7.61 5.47 13.41
N ALA A 240 -8.90 5.37 13.09
CA ALA A 240 -9.98 6.13 13.72
C ALA A 240 -10.79 5.31 14.73
N HIS A 241 -10.79 3.99 14.58
CA HIS A 241 -11.67 3.07 15.31
C HIS A 241 -10.85 1.96 15.98
N PRO A 242 -10.51 2.08 17.28
CA PRO A 242 -9.70 1.09 18.00
C PRO A 242 -10.24 -0.35 17.93
N ASP A 243 -11.57 -0.50 17.86
CA ASP A 243 -12.29 -1.77 17.75
C ASP A 243 -12.06 -2.49 16.41
N LEU A 244 -11.73 -1.76 15.34
CA LEU A 244 -11.41 -2.34 14.04
C LEU A 244 -9.98 -2.89 13.97
N VAL A 245 -9.07 -2.39 14.81
CA VAL A 245 -7.62 -2.71 14.76
C VAL A 245 -7.37 -4.23 14.75
N PRO A 246 -7.93 -5.05 15.66
CA PRO A 246 -7.63 -6.49 15.66
C PRO A 246 -8.05 -7.20 14.37
N ALA A 247 -9.22 -6.86 13.81
CA ALA A 247 -9.72 -7.48 12.58
C ALA A 247 -8.88 -7.06 11.36
N VAL A 248 -8.57 -5.77 11.27
CA VAL A 248 -7.78 -5.22 10.18
C VAL A 248 -6.34 -5.73 10.21
N VAL A 249 -5.72 -5.86 11.39
CA VAL A 249 -4.39 -6.47 11.54
C VAL A 249 -4.38 -7.94 11.10
N ARG A 250 -5.41 -8.73 11.46
CA ARG A 250 -5.52 -10.12 10.99
C ARG A 250 -5.59 -10.20 9.47
N GLN A 251 -6.35 -9.30 8.83
CA GLN A 251 -6.41 -9.22 7.38
C GLN A 251 -5.07 -8.78 6.79
N ALA A 252 -4.44 -7.75 7.35
CA ALA A 252 -3.15 -7.23 6.87
C ALA A 252 -2.04 -8.30 6.88
N ARG A 253 -2.07 -9.24 7.83
CA ARG A 253 -1.14 -10.38 7.88
C ARG A 253 -1.27 -11.34 6.70
N THR A 254 -2.37 -11.32 5.95
CA THR A 254 -2.54 -12.14 4.75
C THR A 254 -2.15 -11.41 3.46
N TRP A 255 -1.80 -10.12 3.55
CA TRP A 255 -1.44 -9.29 2.39
C TRP A 255 0.04 -9.46 2.06
N GLY A 256 0.39 -10.60 1.45
CA GLY A 256 1.79 -10.94 1.14
C GLY A 256 2.58 -11.31 2.40
N ALA A 257 3.91 -11.39 2.26
CA ALA A 257 4.79 -11.82 3.35
C ALA A 257 4.80 -10.84 4.54
N SER A 258 4.83 -9.53 4.25
CA SER A 258 4.91 -8.48 5.26
C SER A 258 4.15 -7.19 4.92
N SER A 259 3.80 -7.00 3.64
CA SER A 259 3.32 -5.72 3.09
C SER A 259 2.16 -5.10 3.84
N GLY A 260 1.17 -5.90 4.27
CA GLY A 260 0.05 -5.34 5.02
C GLY A 260 0.44 -4.71 6.35
N LEU A 261 1.39 -5.28 7.08
CA LEU A 261 1.91 -4.71 8.33
C LEU A 261 2.90 -3.57 8.06
N ASP A 262 3.60 -3.59 6.93
CA ASP A 262 4.49 -2.51 6.49
C ASP A 262 3.68 -1.22 6.20
N LEU A 263 2.57 -1.35 5.45
CA LEU A 263 1.58 -0.29 5.22
C LEU A 263 0.96 0.21 6.53
N ALA A 264 0.57 -0.71 7.42
CA ALA A 264 -0.03 -0.37 8.71
C ALA A 264 0.92 0.45 9.60
N ALA A 265 2.22 0.11 9.60
CA ALA A 265 3.24 0.84 10.34
C ALA A 265 3.37 2.28 9.83
N GLY A 266 3.43 2.48 8.50
CA GLY A 266 3.48 3.80 7.89
C GLY A 266 2.26 4.66 8.23
N ALA A 267 1.06 4.11 8.04
CA ALA A 267 -0.19 4.82 8.32
C ALA A 267 -0.32 5.22 9.80
N ALA A 268 -0.03 4.29 10.71
CA ALA A 268 -0.07 4.56 12.14
C ALA A 268 0.97 5.60 12.57
N ALA A 269 2.21 5.53 12.04
CA ALA A 269 3.25 6.51 12.36
C ALA A 269 2.86 7.93 11.93
N ALA A 270 2.27 8.09 10.75
CA ALA A 270 1.79 9.39 10.28
C ALA A 270 0.69 9.98 11.18
N VAL A 271 -0.24 9.13 11.67
CA VAL A 271 -1.28 9.53 12.63
C VAL A 271 -0.69 9.93 13.98
N LEU A 272 0.30 9.19 14.48
CA LEU A 272 0.99 9.51 15.72
C LEU A 272 1.87 10.78 15.60
N GLY A 273 2.27 11.16 14.38
CA GLY A 273 3.13 12.32 14.13
C GLY A 273 4.50 12.17 14.81
N THR A 274 5.06 13.29 15.29
CA THR A 274 6.33 13.30 16.02
C THR A 274 6.23 12.65 17.41
N ALA A 275 5.03 12.36 17.93
CA ALA A 275 4.90 11.65 19.20
C ALA A 275 5.34 10.18 19.11
N ALA A 276 5.51 9.62 17.90
CA ALA A 276 6.00 8.26 17.69
C ALA A 276 7.52 8.10 17.92
N THR A 277 8.29 9.18 17.93
CA THR A 277 9.75 9.15 18.23
C THR A 277 10.06 9.27 19.72
N ALA A 278 9.07 9.67 20.54
CA ALA A 278 9.20 9.66 21.99
C ALA A 278 9.07 8.22 22.51
N SER A 279 10.19 7.63 22.93
CA SER A 279 10.16 6.39 23.73
C SER A 279 9.16 6.51 24.88
N PRO A 280 8.42 5.44 25.21
CA PRO A 280 7.58 5.41 26.40
C PRO A 280 8.47 5.24 27.63
N SER A 281 9.18 6.30 27.99
CA SER A 281 9.96 6.37 29.21
C SER A 281 10.00 7.82 29.65
N THR A 282 8.94 8.24 30.33
CA THR A 282 8.96 8.97 31.60
C THR A 282 7.51 9.19 32.00
N VAL A 283 6.94 8.26 32.77
CA VAL A 283 5.80 8.61 33.62
C VAL A 283 6.40 9.43 34.77
N PRO A 284 5.95 10.66 35.06
CA PRO A 284 6.38 11.33 36.28
C PRO A 284 5.82 10.50 37.44
N PHE A 285 6.71 9.91 38.21
CA PHE A 285 6.43 9.34 39.51
C PHE A 285 5.93 10.49 40.40
N LEU A 286 4.60 10.69 40.46
CA LEU A 286 4.01 11.51 41.50
C LEU A 286 4.18 10.76 42.82
N MET A 287 5.11 11.25 43.64
CA MET A 287 5.15 10.96 45.06
C MET A 287 3.77 11.22 45.66
N ARG A 288 3.07 10.15 46.04
CA ARG A 288 2.16 10.21 47.17
C ARG A 288 3.02 10.10 48.43
N SER A 289 3.23 11.22 49.11
CA SER A 289 3.53 11.18 50.54
C SER A 289 2.24 11.48 51.29
N SER A 290 1.78 10.47 52.00
CA SER A 290 0.77 10.57 53.05
C SER A 290 1.49 10.90 54.35
N ALA A 291 1.21 12.07 54.92
CA ALA A 291 1.18 12.36 56.36
C ALA A 291 0.53 13.74 56.53
#